data_AF-A0A7J4LHR7-F1
#
_entry.id   AF-A0A7J4LHR7-F1
#
_cell.length_a   1.000
_cell.length_b   1.000
_cell.length_c   1.000
_cell.angle_alpha   90.00
_cell.angle_beta   90.00
_cell.angle_gamma   90.00
#
_symmetry.space_group_name_H-M   'P 1'
#
loop_
_entity.id
_entity.type
_entity.pdbx_description
1 polymer ?
#
loop_
_entity_poly.entity_id
_entity_poly.type
_entity_poly.pdbx_seq_one_letter_code
_entity_poly.pdbx_strand_id
1 'polypeptide(L)'
;MNTSFVLKIIKLYSTDISLAFTILEISKKSRLSYNAAHRTVQALVKQGILSIKKIGPVSQVSLVKNPTSYSYLMLANADNARDNDSLVKKIEGIWERKEDKH
;
A
#
# COMPACT_ATOMS: atom_id res chain seq x y z
N MET A 1 -3.01 -12.50 8.59
CA MET A 1 -3.26 -11.37 7.65
C MET A 1 -2.06 -11.26 6.74
N ASN A 2 -2.22 -11.14 5.41
CA ASN A 2 -1.07 -11.07 4.50
C ASN A 2 -0.48 -9.64 4.52
N THR A 3 0.75 -9.50 5.00
CA THR A 3 1.42 -8.20 5.17
C THR A 3 1.59 -7.46 3.85
N SER A 4 1.90 -8.15 2.74
CA SER A 4 2.00 -7.53 1.42
C SER A 4 0.69 -6.86 0.98
N PHE A 5 -0.46 -7.48 1.32
CA PHE A 5 -1.77 -6.90 0.99
C PHE A 5 -2.05 -5.65 1.82
N VAL A 6 -1.68 -5.68 3.10
CA VAL A 6 -1.81 -4.52 3.99
C VAL A 6 -1.00 -3.34 3.45
N LEU A 7 0.28 -3.54 3.14
CA LEU A 7 1.14 -2.47 2.65
C LEU A 7 0.63 -1.89 1.33
N LYS A 8 0.16 -2.73 0.40
CA LYS A 8 -0.46 -2.27 -0.85
C LYS A 8 -1.69 -1.38 -0.64
N ILE A 9 -2.53 -1.68 0.35
CA ILE A 9 -3.73 -0.88 0.66
C ILE A 9 -3.34 0.42 1.37
N ILE A 10 -2.47 0.35 2.39
CA ILE A 10 -2.03 1.53 3.14
C ILE A 10 -1.29 2.53 2.25
N LYS A 11 -0.50 2.03 1.29
CA LYS A 11 0.20 2.87 0.31
C LYS A 11 -0.73 3.76 -0.52
N LEU A 12 -2.01 3.41 -0.67
CA LEU A 12 -2.97 4.27 -1.39
C LEU A 12 -3.17 5.64 -0.73
N TYR A 13 -2.83 5.77 0.56
CA TYR A 13 -2.95 6.99 1.34
C TYR A 13 -1.62 7.72 1.54
N SER A 14 -0.54 7.29 0.87
CA SER A 14 0.78 7.92 1.05
C SER A 14 0.89 9.30 0.44
N THR A 15 0.13 9.57 -0.63
CA THR A 15 0.08 10.89 -1.26
C THR A 15 -0.78 11.88 -0.46
N ASP A 16 -1.93 11.42 0.04
CA ASP A 16 -2.82 12.20 0.88
C ASP A 16 -3.59 11.28 1.84
N ILE A 17 -3.39 11.52 3.14
CA ILE A 17 -3.99 10.76 4.23
C ILE A 17 -5.49 11.05 4.42
N SER A 18 -6.01 12.11 3.78
CA SER A 18 -7.42 12.50 3.84
C SER A 18 -8.25 11.87 2.73
N LEU A 19 -7.62 11.08 1.84
CA LEU A 19 -8.32 10.35 0.80
C LEU A 19 -9.28 9.32 1.39
N ALA A 20 -10.38 9.11 0.68
CA ALA A 20 -11.34 8.07 0.97
C ALA A 20 -11.63 7.28 -0.32
N PHE A 21 -11.69 5.96 -0.21
CA PHE A 21 -11.89 5.05 -1.33
C PHE A 21 -13.00 4.05 -1.01
N THR A 22 -13.75 3.66 -2.02
CA THR A 22 -14.57 2.45 -1.94
C THR A 22 -13.68 1.19 -1.95
N ILE A 23 -14.23 0.06 -1.48
CA ILE A 23 -13.52 -1.23 -1.53
C ILE A 23 -13.19 -1.62 -2.98
N LEU A 24 -14.05 -1.27 -3.94
CA LEU A 24 -13.81 -1.50 -5.36
C LEU A 24 -12.60 -0.69 -5.87
N GLU A 25 -12.48 0.58 -5.49
CA GLU A 25 -11.34 1.41 -5.86
C GLU A 25 -10.05 0.91 -5.21
N ILE A 26 -10.12 0.51 -3.93
CA ILE A 26 -8.99 -0.12 -3.23
C ILE A 26 -8.53 -1.36 -3.99
N SER A 27 -9.45 -2.26 -4.35
CA SER A 27 -9.14 -3.48 -5.12
C SER A 27 -8.42 -3.14 -6.43
N LYS A 28 -8.95 -2.20 -7.22
CA LYS A 28 -8.36 -1.79 -8.50
C LYS A 28 -6.98 -1.14 -8.32
N LYS A 29 -6.85 -0.16 -7.42
CA LYS A 29 -5.60 0.61 -7.22
C LYS A 29 -4.49 -0.23 -6.56
N SER A 30 -4.85 -1.13 -5.64
CA SER A 30 -3.89 -2.03 -4.97
C SER A 30 -3.56 -3.30 -5.79
N ARG A 31 -4.24 -3.51 -6.93
CA ARG A 31 -4.15 -4.72 -7.76
C ARG A 31 -4.42 -6.00 -6.96
N LEU A 32 -5.41 -5.95 -6.07
CA LEU A 32 -5.90 -7.08 -5.29
C LEU A 32 -7.27 -7.50 -5.79
N SER A 33 -7.62 -8.79 -5.67
CA SER A 33 -9.00 -9.22 -5.91
C SER A 33 -9.95 -8.54 -4.92
N TYR A 34 -11.21 -8.34 -5.31
CA TYR A 34 -12.19 -7.67 -4.45
C TYR A 34 -12.29 -8.33 -3.08
N ASN A 35 -12.32 -9.67 -3.03
CA ASN A 35 -12.37 -10.42 -1.78
C ASN A 35 -11.11 -10.22 -0.91
N ALA A 36 -9.92 -10.20 -1.52
CA ALA A 36 -8.68 -9.95 -0.80
C ALA A 36 -8.64 -8.53 -0.22
N ALA A 37 -9.04 -7.53 -1.01
CA ALA A 37 -9.16 -6.14 -0.55
C ALA A 37 -10.18 -6.02 0.59
N HIS A 38 -11.38 -6.59 0.42
CA HIS A 38 -12.46 -6.57 1.41
C HIS A 38 -12.02 -7.17 2.75
N ARG A 39 -11.47 -8.39 2.76
CA ARG A 39 -11.00 -9.05 3.99
C ARG A 39 -9.88 -8.28 4.68
N THR A 40 -8.96 -7.71 3.90
CA THR A 40 -7.84 -6.92 4.44
C THR A 40 -8.34 -5.60 5.04
N VAL A 41 -9.23 -4.89 4.35
CA VAL A 41 -9.87 -3.67 4.88
C VAL A 41 -10.61 -3.97 6.18
N GLN A 42 -11.42 -5.04 6.23
CA GLN A 42 -12.12 -5.42 7.47
C GLN A 42 -11.16 -5.70 8.62
N ALA A 43 -10.02 -6.34 8.38
CA ALA A 43 -9.01 -6.58 9.40
C ALA A 43 -8.39 -5.27 9.91
N LEU A 44 -8.04 -4.35 9.00
CA LEU A 44 -7.46 -3.04 9.35
C LEU A 44 -8.44 -2.13 10.08
N VAL A 45 -9.74 -2.24 9.77
CA VAL A 45 -10.80 -1.52 10.50
C VAL A 45 -10.93 -2.05 11.93
N LYS A 46 -10.90 -3.37 12.12
CA LYS A 46 -10.90 -3.98 13.47
C LYS A 46 -9.69 -3.57 14.30
N GLN A 47 -8.56 -3.28 13.64
CA GLN A 47 -7.34 -2.79 14.29
C GLN A 47 -7.30 -1.27 14.47
N GLY A 48 -8.34 -0.54 14.05
CA GLY A 48 -8.40 0.92 14.18
C GLY A 48 -7.44 1.67 13.24
N ILE A 49 -6.93 1.02 12.20
CA ILE A 49 -6.03 1.63 11.20
C ILE A 49 -6.84 2.33 10.10
N LEU A 50 -7.95 1.69 9.68
CA LEU A 50 -8.88 2.25 8.71
C LEU A 50 -10.23 2.52 9.37
N SER A 51 -10.98 3.49 8.84
CA SER A 51 -12.38 3.72 9.18
C SER A 51 -13.26 3.43 7.97
N ILE A 52 -14.51 3.01 8.20
CA ILE A 52 -15.53 2.92 7.16
C ILE A 52 -16.65 3.87 7.52
N LYS A 53 -16.96 4.81 6.62
CA LYS A 53 -18.11 5.70 6.73
C LYS A 53 -19.10 5.37 5.61
N LYS A 54 -20.37 5.18 5.97
CA LYS A 54 -21.45 5.01 5.00
C LYS A 54 -21.96 6.38 4.56
N ILE A 55 -21.95 6.63 3.25
CA ILE A 55 -22.49 7.85 2.64
C ILE A 55 -23.50 7.39 1.59
N GLY A 56 -24.79 7.43 1.96
CA GLY A 56 -25.88 6.88 1.15
C GLY A 56 -25.71 5.37 0.91
N PRO A 57 -25.76 4.90 -0.36
CA PRO A 57 -25.57 3.48 -0.67
C PRO A 57 -24.09 3.03 -0.70
N VAL A 58 -23.14 3.96 -0.55
CA VAL A 58 -21.71 3.70 -0.72
C VAL A 58 -20.99 3.68 0.63
N SER A 59 -20.08 2.72 0.79
CA SER A 59 -19.13 2.68 1.92
C SER A 59 -17.78 3.23 1.49
N GLN A 60 -17.35 4.30 2.15
CA GLN A 60 -16.02 4.89 1.96
C GLN A 60 -15.08 4.46 3.08
N VAL A 61 -13.86 4.10 2.69
CA VAL A 61 -12.78 3.66 3.57
C VAL A 61 -11.74 4.77 3.62
N SER A 62 -11.32 5.17 4.81
CA SER A 62 -10.29 6.20 5.01
C SER A 62 -9.26 5.76 6.05
N LEU A 63 -8.08 6.38 6.01
CA LEU A 63 -7.05 6.16 7.02
C LEU A 63 -7.42 6.87 8.32
N VAL A 64 -7.30 6.18 9.46
CA VAL A 64 -7.46 6.80 10.77
C VAL A 64 -6.19 7.58 11.11
N LYS A 65 -6.34 8.84 11.53
CA LYS A 65 -5.21 9.71 11.90
C LYS A 65 -4.71 9.40 13.32
N ASN A 66 -4.06 8.26 13.49
CA ASN A 66 -3.45 7.83 14.76
C ASN A 66 -2.00 7.34 14.56
N PRO A 67 -1.20 7.24 15.63
CA PRO A 67 0.21 6.82 15.54
C PRO A 67 0.40 5.46 14.86
N THR A 68 -0.47 4.49 15.13
CA THR A 68 -0.41 3.15 14.55
C THR A 68 -0.55 3.20 13.02
N SER A 69 -1.55 3.92 12.51
CA SER A 69 -1.75 4.11 11.08
C SER A 69 -0.55 4.77 10.40
N TYR A 70 0.05 5.77 11.05
CA TYR A 70 1.25 6.41 10.52
C TYR A 70 2.45 5.46 10.51
N SER A 71 2.62 4.60 11.51
CA SER A 71 3.67 3.57 11.49
C SER A 71 3.50 2.59 10.32
N TYR A 72 2.27 2.16 10.02
CA TYR A 72 1.99 1.35 8.84
C TYR A 72 2.25 2.10 7.53
N LEU A 73 1.96 3.40 7.48
CA LEU A 73 2.24 4.23 6.31
C LEU A 73 3.74 4.40 6.07
N MET A 74 4.51 4.63 7.13
CA MET A 74 5.98 4.68 7.06
C MET A 74 6.56 3.35 6.59
N LEU A 75 6.04 2.22 7.10
CA LEU A 75 6.47 0.89 6.66
C LEU A 75 6.14 0.64 5.17
N ALA A 76 4.95 1.04 4.71
CA ALA A 76 4.55 0.90 3.31
C ALA A 76 5.38 1.79 2.37
N ASN A 77 5.89 2.92 2.86
CA ASN A 77 6.82 3.77 2.11
C ASN A 77 8.24 3.19 2.10
N ALA A 78 8.71 2.64 3.23
CA ALA A 78 10.03 2.02 3.35
C ALA A 78 10.17 0.75 2.48
N ASP A 79 9.10 -0.02 2.30
CA ASP A 79 9.06 -1.18 1.39
C ASP A 79 9.45 -0.79 -0.05
N ASN A 80 9.08 0.41 -0.50
CA ASN A 80 9.45 0.92 -1.83
C ASN A 80 10.93 1.24 -1.97
N ALA A 81 11.59 1.65 -0.89
CA ALA A 81 13.01 1.95 -0.91
C ALA A 81 13.85 0.68 -1.16
N ARG A 82 13.39 -0.47 -0.67
CA ARG A 82 14.03 -1.77 -0.90
C ARG A 82 13.88 -2.26 -2.34
N ASP A 83 12.70 -2.06 -2.93
CA ASP A 83 12.48 -2.40 -4.34
C ASP A 83 13.33 -1.53 -5.27
N ASN A 84 13.49 -0.23 -4.96
CA ASN A 84 14.37 0.67 -5.72
C ASN A 84 15.85 0.32 -5.57
N ASP A 85 16.34 -0.01 -4.37
CA ASP A 85 17.74 -0.42 -4.16
C ASP A 85 18.08 -1.71 -4.93
N SER A 86 17.15 -2.67 -5.00
CA SER A 86 17.30 -3.90 -5.79
C SER A 86 17.36 -3.63 -7.30
N LEU A 87 16.56 -2.69 -7.81
CA LEU A 87 16.59 -2.27 -9.21
C LEU A 87 17.87 -1.50 -9.55
N VAL A 88 18.33 -0.62 -8.67
CA VAL A 88 19.59 0.13 -8.84
C VAL A 88 20.77 -0.83 -8.92
N LYS A 89 20.92 -1.76 -7.97
CA LYS A 89 21.97 -2.79 -8.00
C LYS A 89 21.92 -3.66 -9.25
N LYS A 90 20.72 -3.98 -9.74
CA LYS A 90 20.56 -4.74 -10.99
C LYS A 90 21.02 -3.94 -12.20
N ILE A 91 20.76 -2.62 -12.22
CA ILE A 91 21.22 -1.74 -13.29
C ILE A 91 22.75 -1.60 -13.23
N GLU A 92 23.32 -1.27 -12.08
CA GLU A 92 24.77 -1.16 -11.88
C GLU A 92 25.51 -2.44 -12.30
N GLY A 93 25.06 -3.61 -11.87
CA GLY A 93 25.65 -4.90 -12.28
C GLY A 93 25.39 -5.31 -13.76
N ILE A 94 24.57 -4.57 -14.50
CA ILE A 94 24.44 -4.69 -15.96
C ILE A 94 25.41 -3.75 -16.68
N TRP A 95 25.73 -2.59 -16.11
CA TRP A 95 26.71 -1.65 -16.65
C TRP A 95 28.14 -2.18 -16.48
N GLU A 96 28.51 -2.71 -15.32
CA GLU A 96 29.85 -3.30 -15.09
C GLU A 96 30.18 -4.43 -16.08
N ARG A 97 29.19 -5.28 -16.40
CA ARG A 97 29.37 -6.39 -17.37
C ARG A 97 29.52 -5.95 -18.82
N LYS A 98 29.28 -4.68 -19.14
CA LYS A 98 29.45 -4.13 -20.49
C LYS A 98 30.78 -3.41 -20.69
N GLU A 99 31.44 -2.99 -19.61
CA GLU A 99 32.74 -2.29 -19.70
C GLU A 99 33.93 -3.26 -19.83
N ASP A 100 33.79 -4.53 -19.40
CA ASP A 100 34.84 -5.55 -19.52
C ASP A 100 34.98 -6.20 -20.92
N LYS A 101 34.27 -5.68 -21.93
CA LYS A 101 34.37 -6.15 -23.32
C LYS A 101 34.87 -5.03 -24.23
N HIS A 102 36.12 -4.61 -24.04
CA HIS A 102 36.88 -3.92 -25.07
C HIS A 102 38.38 -4.13 -24.96
#